data_AF-A0A1X7U9Q4-F1
#
_entry.id   AF-A0A1X7U9Q4-F1
#
_cell.length_a   1.000
_cell.length_b   1.000
_cell.length_c   1.000
_cell.angle_alpha   90.00
_cell.angle_beta   90.00
_cell.angle_gamma   90.00
#
_symmetry.space_group_name_H-M   'P 1'
#
loop_
_entity.id
_entity.type
_entity.pdbx_description
1 polymer ?
#
loop_
_entity_poly.entity_id
_entity_poly.type
_entity_poly.pdbx_seq_one_letter_code
_entity_poly.pdbx_strand_id
1 'polypeptide(L)'
;MLPLMKWQDLIGCRICKYSLVSALGQCALRNGRHLVKEGQTLVVAGCFQDGIAWKVPCSIAGIPQPEPLYNSNAKEADQRIWRHVANCTVANVIVYSPDTDVYAIGIGLTIIYNLKQVIVQLNPSSSRLKHYVNINNLIQALNDDRDLSAVTERSKVMLSLFVCTGSDFTLYFRNFGKATFLKTFYQNATFITGSEMPGSMANYDILTREEGFLAFIRLVGTAYFKKHQTSLSSKYNVGTPM
;
A
#
# COMPACT_ATOMS: atom_id res chain seq x y z
N MET A 1 38.19 -14.10 8.79
CA MET A 1 36.95 -13.53 9.35
C MET A 1 36.69 -12.23 8.61
N LEU A 2 35.74 -12.19 7.68
CA LEU A 2 35.38 -10.93 7.02
C LEU A 2 34.73 -10.02 8.08
N PRO A 3 35.10 -8.73 8.17
CA PRO A 3 34.44 -7.82 9.10
C PRO A 3 32.94 -7.83 8.78
N LEU A 4 32.12 -7.97 9.83
CA LEU A 4 30.66 -7.87 9.75
C LEU A 4 30.30 -6.44 9.34
N MET A 5 30.34 -6.19 8.03
CA MET A 5 29.82 -4.98 7.43
C MET A 5 28.34 -4.90 7.81
N LYS A 6 27.92 -3.81 8.47
CA LYS A 6 26.51 -3.68 8.84
C LYS A 6 25.72 -3.60 7.54
N TRP A 7 24.61 -4.33 7.49
CA TRP A 7 23.72 -4.38 6.32
C TRP A 7 23.33 -2.98 5.82
N GLN A 8 23.19 -2.03 6.75
CA GLN A 8 22.92 -0.62 6.48
C GLN A 8 24.03 0.05 5.65
N ASP A 9 25.29 -0.24 5.93
CA ASP A 9 26.44 0.34 5.24
C ASP A 9 26.53 -0.19 3.79
N LEU A 10 26.20 -1.47 3.59
CA LEU A 10 26.13 -2.08 2.26
C LEU A 10 24.98 -1.49 1.42
N ILE A 11 23.81 -1.28 2.03
CA ILE A 11 22.64 -0.66 1.36
C ILE A 11 22.89 0.84 1.08
N GLY A 12 23.68 1.52 1.91
CA GLY A 12 24.03 2.94 1.74
C GLY A 12 24.78 3.22 0.44
N CYS A 13 25.59 2.26 -0.03
CA CYS A 13 26.18 2.33 -1.36
C CYS A 13 25.16 1.93 -2.44
N ARG A 14 24.75 2.90 -3.27
CA ARG A 14 23.77 2.66 -4.35
C ARG A 14 24.19 1.56 -5.32
N ILE A 15 25.47 1.50 -5.69
CA ILE A 15 26.00 0.48 -6.62
C ILE A 15 25.88 -0.92 -6.01
N CYS A 16 26.26 -1.07 -4.73
CA CYS A 16 26.13 -2.33 -4.01
C CYS A 16 24.66 -2.74 -3.87
N LYS A 17 23.77 -1.78 -3.54
CA LYS A 17 22.32 -2.01 -3.48
C LYS A 17 21.77 -2.54 -4.82
N TYR A 18 22.07 -1.88 -5.93
CA TYR A 18 21.60 -2.33 -7.25
C TYR A 18 22.16 -3.71 -7.64
N SER A 19 23.45 -3.96 -7.36
CA SER A 19 24.08 -5.25 -7.63
C SER A 19 23.43 -6.37 -6.82
N LEU A 20 23.12 -6.11 -5.54
CA LEU A 20 22.43 -7.05 -4.68
C LEU A 20 21.00 -7.32 -5.15
N VAL A 21 20.24 -6.27 -5.51
CA VAL A 21 18.89 -6.42 -6.08
C VAL A 21 18.92 -7.25 -7.37
N SER A 22 19.87 -6.99 -8.26
CA SER A 22 20.07 -7.78 -9.48
C SER A 22 20.37 -9.24 -9.16
N ALA A 23 21.29 -9.52 -8.23
CA ALA A 23 21.63 -10.88 -7.82
C ALA A 23 20.43 -11.62 -7.19
N LEU A 24 19.65 -10.95 -6.34
CA LEU A 24 18.43 -11.50 -5.76
C LEU A 24 17.38 -11.79 -6.83
N GLY A 25 17.17 -10.87 -7.79
CA GLY A 25 16.28 -11.08 -8.93
C GLY A 25 16.70 -12.27 -9.79
N GLN A 26 18.00 -12.44 -10.04
CA GLN A 26 18.51 -13.57 -10.82
C GLN A 26 18.30 -14.89 -10.09
N CYS A 27 18.53 -14.89 -8.78
CA CYS A 27 18.26 -16.03 -7.92
C CYS A 27 16.77 -16.39 -7.93
N ALA A 28 15.89 -15.39 -7.83
CA ALA A 28 14.43 -15.57 -7.89
C ALA A 28 13.98 -16.14 -9.25
N LEU A 29 14.51 -15.65 -10.38
CA LEU A 29 14.19 -16.19 -11.70
C LEU A 29 14.69 -17.64 -11.88
N ARG A 30 15.93 -17.91 -11.48
CA ARG A 30 16.55 -19.24 -11.63
C ARG A 30 15.85 -20.30 -10.79
N ASN A 31 15.52 -19.97 -9.54
CA ASN A 31 14.89 -20.92 -8.61
C ASN A 31 13.37 -20.95 -8.76
N GLY A 32 12.78 -19.80 -9.08
CA GLY A 32 11.33 -19.63 -9.17
C GLY A 32 10.68 -20.52 -10.21
N ARG A 33 11.40 -20.91 -11.27
CA ARG A 33 10.92 -21.91 -12.26
C ARG A 33 10.48 -23.24 -11.65
N HIS A 34 11.04 -23.62 -10.49
CA HIS A 34 10.70 -24.85 -9.77
C HIS A 34 9.48 -24.68 -8.85
N LEU A 35 9.03 -23.44 -8.63
CA LEU A 35 7.90 -23.09 -7.76
C LEU A 35 6.64 -22.76 -8.56
N VAL A 36 6.77 -22.51 -9.86
CA VAL A 36 5.66 -22.21 -10.78
C VAL A 36 4.97 -23.52 -11.16
N LYS A 37 3.67 -23.62 -10.92
CA LYS A 37 2.84 -24.77 -11.33
C LYS A 37 2.45 -24.65 -12.81
N GLU A 38 1.92 -25.74 -13.36
CA GLU A 38 1.33 -25.73 -14.71
C GLU A 38 0.29 -24.62 -14.86
N GLY A 39 0.37 -23.88 -15.97
CA GLY A 39 -0.49 -22.71 -16.25
C GLY A 39 -0.12 -21.42 -15.52
N GLN A 40 0.90 -21.42 -14.64
CA GLN A 40 1.39 -20.21 -13.98
C GLN A 40 2.58 -19.59 -14.74
N THR A 41 2.79 -18.29 -14.56
CA THR A 41 3.96 -17.58 -15.08
C THR A 41 4.55 -16.73 -13.96
N LEU A 42 5.85 -16.88 -13.71
CA LEU A 42 6.58 -16.01 -12.79
C LEU A 42 7.03 -14.77 -13.55
N VAL A 43 6.82 -13.61 -12.94
CA VAL A 43 7.32 -12.32 -13.42
C VAL A 43 8.17 -11.71 -12.32
N VAL A 44 9.38 -11.26 -12.66
CA VAL A 44 10.28 -10.56 -11.75
C VAL A 44 10.61 -9.19 -12.33
N ALA A 45 10.31 -8.15 -11.56
CA ALA A 45 10.61 -6.76 -11.90
C ALA A 45 12.01 -6.40 -11.42
N GLY A 46 12.90 -5.97 -12.33
CA GLY A 46 14.28 -5.62 -11.97
C GLY A 46 15.12 -6.87 -11.72
N CYS A 47 16.04 -7.14 -12.64
CA CYS A 47 16.92 -8.30 -12.52
C CYS A 47 18.17 -8.09 -13.39
N PHE A 48 18.05 -8.36 -14.69
CA PHE A 48 19.14 -8.17 -15.65
C PHE A 48 19.31 -6.71 -16.07
N GLN A 49 18.21 -5.97 -16.10
CA GLN A 49 18.18 -4.57 -16.51
C GLN A 49 17.10 -3.83 -15.73
N ASP A 50 17.43 -2.61 -15.28
CA ASP A 50 16.46 -1.78 -14.57
C ASP A 50 15.33 -1.32 -15.50
N GLY A 51 14.12 -1.23 -14.95
CA GLY A 51 12.92 -0.87 -15.70
C GLY A 51 12.37 -1.94 -16.65
N ILE A 52 13.05 -3.09 -16.80
CA ILE A 52 12.59 -4.23 -17.59
C ILE A 52 12.14 -5.36 -16.66
N ALA A 53 10.93 -5.88 -16.87
CA ALA A 53 10.47 -7.08 -16.21
C ALA A 53 10.83 -8.32 -17.03
N TRP A 54 11.04 -9.43 -16.34
CA TRP A 54 11.40 -10.70 -16.95
C TRP A 54 10.39 -11.76 -16.57
N LYS A 55 9.97 -12.56 -17.55
CA LYS A 55 9.06 -13.69 -17.34
C LYS A 55 9.79 -15.01 -17.46
N VAL A 56 9.35 -15.98 -16.67
CA VAL A 56 9.74 -17.40 -16.81
C VAL A 56 8.47 -18.20 -17.05
N PRO A 57 8.24 -18.68 -18.29
CA PRO A 57 7.11 -19.56 -18.57
C PRO A 57 7.32 -20.92 -17.92
N CYS A 58 6.22 -21.58 -17.52
CA CYS A 58 6.23 -22.93 -16.99
C CYS A 58 6.66 -23.93 -18.07
N SER A 59 7.96 -24.09 -18.28
CA SER A 59 8.55 -25.18 -19.04
C SER A 59 9.92 -25.52 -18.48
N ILE A 60 10.30 -26.79 -18.51
CA ILE A 60 11.59 -27.31 -18.01
C ILE A 60 12.78 -26.59 -18.69
N ALA A 61 12.57 -26.10 -19.91
CA ALA A 61 13.52 -25.33 -20.70
C ALA A 61 13.26 -23.81 -20.70
N GLY A 62 12.37 -23.30 -19.84
CA GLY A 62 11.94 -21.90 -19.85
C GLY A 62 13.09 -20.93 -19.62
N ILE A 63 13.63 -20.39 -20.72
CA ILE A 63 14.65 -19.34 -20.68
C ILE A 63 13.96 -18.05 -20.23
N PRO A 64 14.48 -17.32 -19.23
CA PRO A 64 13.95 -16.02 -18.88
C PRO A 64 13.94 -15.10 -20.11
N GLN A 65 12.79 -14.48 -20.39
CA GLN A 65 12.63 -13.54 -21.49
C GLN A 65 12.19 -12.17 -20.96
N PRO A 66 12.63 -11.07 -21.56
CA PRO A 66 12.09 -9.76 -21.23
C PRO A 66 10.60 -9.70 -21.58
N GLU A 67 9.83 -8.97 -20.79
CA GLU A 67 8.39 -8.76 -21.00
C GLU A 67 8.12 -7.25 -21.16
N PRO A 68 8.14 -6.72 -22.39
CA PRO A 68 8.02 -5.28 -22.64
C PRO A 68 6.71 -4.65 -22.14
N LEU A 69 5.63 -5.44 -22.03
CA LEU A 69 4.33 -4.98 -21.50
C LEU A 69 4.44 -4.47 -20.05
N TYR A 70 5.48 -4.89 -19.35
CA TYR A 70 5.73 -4.60 -17.94
C TYR A 70 6.85 -3.57 -17.74
N ASN A 71 7.36 -2.98 -18.82
CA ASN A 71 8.38 -1.95 -18.73
C ASN A 71 7.86 -0.71 -18.00
N SER A 72 8.67 -0.17 -17.10
CA SER A 72 8.30 0.98 -16.28
C SER A 72 9.54 1.76 -15.82
N ASN A 73 9.39 3.08 -15.70
CA ASN A 73 10.36 3.96 -15.06
C ASN A 73 10.09 4.16 -13.55
N ALA A 74 9.09 3.47 -12.99
CA ALA A 74 8.82 3.49 -11.56
C ALA A 74 10.07 3.03 -10.80
N LYS A 75 10.42 3.71 -9.71
CA LYS A 75 11.64 3.40 -8.93
C LYS A 75 11.39 2.38 -7.83
N GLU A 76 10.16 2.32 -7.34
CA GLU A 76 9.78 1.48 -6.21
C GLU A 76 9.13 0.17 -6.68
N ALA A 77 9.36 -0.90 -5.93
CA ALA A 77 8.94 -2.25 -6.31
C ALA A 77 7.42 -2.41 -6.25
N ASP A 78 6.77 -1.82 -5.25
CA ASP A 78 5.32 -1.75 -5.08
C ASP A 78 4.60 -1.10 -6.29
N GLN A 79 5.12 0.03 -6.80
CA GLN A 79 4.61 0.70 -7.99
C GLN A 79 4.75 -0.18 -9.24
N ARG A 80 5.91 -0.86 -9.39
CA ARG A 80 6.15 -1.79 -10.51
C ARG A 80 5.20 -2.98 -10.45
N ILE A 81 5.00 -3.57 -9.27
CA ILE A 81 4.07 -4.68 -9.05
C ILE A 81 2.69 -4.29 -9.57
N TRP A 82 2.15 -3.15 -9.12
CA TRP A 82 0.80 -2.74 -9.50
C TRP A 82 0.67 -2.37 -10.98
N ARG A 83 1.72 -1.85 -11.60
CA ARG A 83 1.78 -1.68 -13.06
C ARG A 83 1.68 -3.03 -13.79
N HIS A 84 2.35 -4.07 -13.27
CA HIS A 84 2.31 -5.42 -13.84
C HIS A 84 0.93 -6.06 -13.65
N VAL A 85 0.34 -5.92 -12.46
CA VAL A 85 -1.04 -6.37 -12.20
C VAL A 85 -2.01 -5.72 -13.18
N ALA A 86 -1.90 -4.40 -13.42
CA ALA A 86 -2.76 -3.69 -14.35
C ALA A 86 -2.63 -4.19 -15.80
N ASN A 87 -1.41 -4.46 -16.25
CA ASN A 87 -1.12 -4.79 -17.65
C ASN A 87 -1.19 -6.29 -17.97
N CYS A 88 -1.15 -7.17 -16.97
CA CYS A 88 -1.19 -8.61 -17.23
C CYS A 88 -2.54 -9.02 -17.82
N THR A 89 -2.57 -10.07 -18.64
CA THR A 89 -3.80 -10.54 -19.31
C THR A 89 -4.61 -11.52 -18.46
N VAL A 90 -4.04 -12.02 -17.36
CA VAL A 90 -4.67 -13.03 -16.51
C VAL A 90 -5.75 -12.43 -15.60
N ALA A 91 -6.80 -13.22 -15.33
CA ALA A 91 -7.90 -12.83 -14.45
C ALA A 91 -7.57 -13.00 -12.96
N ASN A 92 -6.66 -13.91 -12.62
CA ASN A 92 -6.28 -14.20 -11.23
C ASN A 92 -4.81 -13.86 -11.02
N VAL A 93 -4.52 -13.02 -10.04
CA VAL A 93 -3.17 -12.53 -9.73
C VAL A 93 -2.86 -12.77 -8.26
N ILE A 94 -1.70 -13.38 -8.00
CA ILE A 94 -1.15 -13.50 -6.65
C ILE A 94 0.09 -12.64 -6.57
N VAL A 95 0.06 -11.63 -5.70
CA VAL A 95 1.20 -10.79 -5.38
C VAL A 95 1.86 -11.32 -4.13
N TYR A 96 3.16 -11.54 -4.19
CA TYR A 96 3.98 -11.91 -3.04
C TYR A 96 4.77 -10.69 -2.58
N SER A 97 4.44 -10.16 -1.39
CA SER A 97 5.22 -9.09 -0.76
C SER A 97 5.07 -9.13 0.76
N PRO A 98 6.17 -9.25 1.52
CA PRO A 98 6.11 -9.06 2.97
C PRO A 98 5.89 -7.60 3.38
N ASP A 99 5.98 -6.67 2.43
CA ASP A 99 5.78 -5.25 2.65
C ASP A 99 4.28 -4.90 2.63
N THR A 100 3.82 -4.29 3.72
CA THR A 100 2.43 -3.86 3.88
C THR A 100 2.03 -2.73 2.94
N ASP A 101 3.00 -1.96 2.44
CA ASP A 101 2.72 -0.83 1.55
C ASP A 101 2.13 -1.31 0.23
N VAL A 102 2.51 -2.53 -0.20
CA VAL A 102 1.98 -3.16 -1.42
C VAL A 102 0.47 -3.35 -1.37
N TYR A 103 -0.09 -3.88 -0.28
CA TYR A 103 -1.55 -4.04 -0.22
C TYR A 103 -2.27 -2.70 -0.01
N ALA A 104 -1.65 -1.76 0.72
CA ALA A 104 -2.23 -0.44 0.97
C ALA A 104 -2.35 0.39 -0.33
N ILE A 105 -1.31 0.41 -1.16
CA ILE A 105 -1.36 1.01 -2.50
C ILE A 105 -2.43 0.31 -3.35
N GLY A 106 -2.52 -1.01 -3.25
CA GLY A 106 -3.53 -1.82 -3.91
C GLY A 106 -4.94 -1.29 -3.67
N ILE A 107 -5.33 -1.03 -2.42
CA ILE A 107 -6.69 -0.60 -2.08
C ILE A 107 -7.17 0.56 -2.96
N GLY A 108 -6.31 1.54 -3.25
CA GLY A 108 -6.67 2.72 -4.05
C GLY A 108 -6.76 2.50 -5.56
N LEU A 109 -6.29 1.36 -6.08
CA LEU A 109 -6.28 1.05 -7.51
C LEU A 109 -7.57 0.35 -7.96
N THR A 110 -8.71 0.92 -7.57
CA THR A 110 -10.04 0.30 -7.70
C THR A 110 -10.42 -0.11 -9.13
N ILE A 111 -9.94 0.63 -10.13
CA ILE A 111 -10.16 0.37 -11.56
C ILE A 111 -9.64 -1.01 -11.98
N ILE A 112 -8.59 -1.54 -11.32
CA ILE A 112 -7.99 -2.83 -11.65
C ILE A 112 -8.90 -4.01 -11.25
N TYR A 113 -9.73 -3.84 -10.22
CA TYR A 113 -10.44 -4.95 -9.57
C TYR A 113 -11.75 -5.37 -10.22
N ASN A 114 -12.31 -4.53 -11.10
CA ASN A 114 -13.47 -4.94 -11.90
C ASN A 114 -13.09 -6.00 -12.94
N LEU A 115 -11.80 -6.17 -13.23
CA LEU A 115 -11.28 -7.04 -14.29
C LEU A 115 -10.51 -8.23 -13.74
N LYS A 116 -10.10 -8.20 -12.46
CA LYS A 116 -9.14 -9.16 -11.90
C LYS A 116 -9.44 -9.48 -10.44
N GLN A 117 -9.21 -10.73 -10.07
CA GLN A 117 -9.09 -11.18 -8.68
C GLN A 117 -7.63 -11.08 -8.25
N VAL A 118 -7.36 -10.31 -7.19
CA VAL A 118 -6.01 -10.03 -6.71
C VAL A 118 -5.88 -10.41 -5.24
N ILE A 119 -4.90 -11.26 -4.95
CA ILE A 119 -4.57 -11.73 -3.60
C ILE A 119 -3.14 -11.32 -3.28
N VAL A 120 -2.92 -10.68 -2.14
CA VAL A 120 -1.59 -10.33 -1.63
C VAL A 120 -1.22 -11.26 -0.49
N GLN A 121 -0.08 -11.95 -0.58
CA GLN A 121 0.50 -12.70 0.53
C GLN A 121 1.44 -11.80 1.33
N LEU A 122 1.07 -11.48 2.57
CA LEU A 122 1.75 -10.50 3.44
C LEU A 122 2.95 -11.05 4.21
N ASN A 123 3.13 -12.36 4.23
CA ASN A 123 4.13 -13.01 5.07
C ASN A 123 5.21 -13.73 4.24
N PRO A 124 6.43 -13.87 4.78
CA PRO A 124 7.51 -14.56 4.08
C PRO A 124 7.12 -15.97 3.62
N SER A 125 7.64 -16.39 2.47
CA SER A 125 7.46 -17.74 1.92
C SER A 125 7.93 -18.85 2.86
N SER A 126 8.82 -18.55 3.80
CA SER A 126 9.28 -19.51 4.82
C SER A 126 8.31 -19.69 6.00
N SER A 127 7.33 -18.80 6.19
CA SER A 127 6.41 -18.91 7.34
C SER A 127 5.43 -20.07 7.15
N ARG A 128 5.21 -20.85 8.21
CA ARG A 128 4.27 -21.99 8.22
C ARG A 128 2.81 -21.55 8.01
N LEU A 129 2.43 -20.43 8.61
CA LEU A 129 1.08 -19.88 8.50
C LEU A 129 1.09 -18.79 7.45
N LYS A 130 0.35 -19.01 6.35
CA LYS A 130 0.23 -18.04 5.26
C LYS A 130 -0.88 -17.03 5.55
N HIS A 131 -0.54 -15.75 5.39
CA HIS A 131 -1.47 -14.64 5.56
C HIS A 131 -1.74 -14.02 4.20
N TYR A 132 -3.00 -14.10 3.77
CA TYR A 132 -3.46 -13.59 2.50
C TYR A 132 -4.49 -12.48 2.73
N VAL A 133 -4.39 -11.43 1.93
CA VAL A 133 -5.43 -10.41 1.81
C VAL A 133 -5.97 -10.49 0.39
N ASN A 134 -7.23 -10.90 0.26
CA ASN A 134 -7.95 -10.73 -1.00
C ASN A 134 -8.38 -9.27 -1.09
N ILE A 135 -7.80 -8.54 -2.05
CA ILE A 135 -8.03 -7.09 -2.20
C ILE A 135 -9.46 -6.82 -2.66
N ASN A 136 -10.02 -7.66 -3.51
CA ASN A 136 -11.42 -7.55 -3.95
C ASN A 136 -12.37 -7.67 -2.76
N ASN A 137 -12.17 -8.67 -1.91
CA ASN A 137 -13.00 -8.86 -0.71
C ASN A 137 -12.82 -7.73 0.31
N LEU A 138 -11.60 -7.19 0.45
CA LEU A 138 -11.34 -6.04 1.31
C LEU A 138 -12.10 -4.79 0.83
N ILE A 139 -12.07 -4.51 -0.48
CA ILE A 139 -12.80 -3.38 -1.06
C ILE A 139 -14.31 -3.59 -0.93
N GLN A 140 -14.80 -4.80 -1.16
CA GLN A 140 -16.20 -5.12 -0.93
C GLN A 140 -16.59 -4.90 0.54
N ALA A 141 -15.81 -5.40 1.49
CA ALA A 141 -16.05 -5.20 2.91
C ALA A 141 -16.06 -3.70 3.29
N LEU A 142 -15.14 -2.90 2.74
CA LEU A 142 -15.15 -1.44 2.91
C LEU A 142 -16.40 -0.80 2.32
N ASN A 143 -16.92 -1.31 1.20
CA ASN A 143 -18.10 -0.77 0.55
C ASN A 143 -19.41 -1.15 1.26
N ASP A 144 -19.44 -2.33 1.87
CA ASP A 144 -20.59 -2.87 2.59
C ASP A 144 -20.66 -2.38 4.05
N ASP A 145 -19.62 -1.69 4.54
CA ASP A 145 -19.56 -1.13 5.89
C ASP A 145 -20.56 0.03 6.07
N ARG A 146 -21.57 -0.21 6.92
CA ARG A 146 -22.65 0.75 7.22
C ARG A 146 -22.14 2.00 7.93
N ASP A 147 -21.11 1.87 8.76
CA ASP A 147 -20.53 3.01 9.50
C ASP A 147 -19.84 3.99 8.54
N LEU A 148 -19.46 3.51 7.35
CA LEU A 148 -18.89 4.30 6.27
C LEU A 148 -19.92 4.72 5.21
N SER A 149 -21.22 4.54 5.47
CA SER A 149 -22.29 4.84 4.49
C SER A 149 -22.22 6.28 3.95
N ALA A 150 -21.85 7.25 4.78
CA ALA A 150 -21.69 8.66 4.41
C ALA A 150 -20.39 8.99 3.65
N VAL A 151 -19.44 8.06 3.55
CA VAL A 151 -18.14 8.27 2.90
C VAL A 151 -18.19 7.80 1.45
N THR A 152 -18.04 8.74 0.52
CA THR A 152 -17.86 8.43 -0.91
C THR A 152 -16.41 8.05 -1.22
N GLU A 153 -16.21 7.24 -2.26
CA GLU A 153 -14.87 6.82 -2.71
C GLU A 153 -13.97 6.22 -1.61
N ARG A 154 -14.55 5.36 -0.76
CA ARG A 154 -13.92 4.79 0.46
C ARG A 154 -12.50 4.28 0.25
N SER A 155 -12.24 3.58 -0.85
CA SER A 155 -10.89 3.10 -1.19
C SER A 155 -9.86 4.21 -1.37
N LYS A 156 -10.24 5.32 -2.03
CA LYS A 156 -9.36 6.49 -2.18
C LYS A 156 -9.14 7.18 -0.84
N VAL A 157 -10.19 7.33 -0.05
CA VAL A 157 -10.13 7.88 1.32
C VAL A 157 -9.16 7.07 2.19
N MET A 158 -9.23 5.73 2.11
CA MET A 158 -8.33 4.83 2.83
C MET A 158 -6.87 4.96 2.37
N LEU A 159 -6.63 5.08 1.05
CA LEU A 159 -5.29 5.36 0.53
C LEU A 159 -4.76 6.70 1.05
N SER A 160 -5.57 7.76 0.99
CA SER A 160 -5.18 9.09 1.51
C SER A 160 -4.88 9.05 3.00
N LEU A 161 -5.69 8.34 3.80
CA LEU A 161 -5.40 8.09 5.21
C LEU A 161 -4.05 7.42 5.40
N PHE A 162 -3.77 6.38 4.62
CA PHE A 162 -2.51 5.67 4.69
C PHE A 162 -1.31 6.60 4.41
N VAL A 163 -1.41 7.42 3.36
CA VAL A 163 -0.34 8.33 2.93
C VAL A 163 -0.15 9.52 3.88
N CYS A 164 -1.23 10.16 4.30
CA CYS A 164 -1.18 11.42 5.06
C CYS A 164 -0.94 11.23 6.57
N THR A 165 -1.06 10.01 7.09
CA THR A 165 -0.88 9.70 8.52
C THR A 165 0.50 9.12 8.85
N GLY A 166 1.42 9.20 7.89
CA GLY A 166 2.82 8.81 7.98
C GLY A 166 3.17 7.74 6.95
N SER A 167 4.05 8.03 6.00
CA SER A 167 4.67 7.08 5.07
C SER A 167 6.16 7.42 4.97
N ASP A 168 6.92 6.70 4.15
CA ASP A 168 8.34 7.01 3.88
C ASP A 168 8.57 8.49 3.45
N PHE A 169 7.52 9.17 2.98
CA PHE A 169 7.55 10.55 2.50
C PHE A 169 6.94 11.59 3.45
N THR A 170 6.18 11.19 4.47
CA THR A 170 5.48 12.11 5.38
C THR A 170 5.91 11.89 6.83
N LEU A 171 6.37 12.96 7.48
CA LEU A 171 6.81 12.93 8.87
C LEU A 171 5.69 12.48 9.80
N TYR A 172 6.04 11.65 10.78
CA TYR A 172 5.13 11.20 11.82
C TYR A 172 4.63 12.38 12.67
N PHE A 173 3.31 12.43 12.88
CA PHE A 173 2.73 13.21 13.96
C PHE A 173 3.25 12.64 15.29
N ARG A 174 4.07 13.43 16.01
CA ARG A 174 4.70 12.97 17.25
C ARG A 174 3.64 12.40 18.20
N ASN A 175 3.84 11.16 18.64
CA ASN A 175 2.94 10.42 19.53
C ASN A 175 1.57 10.02 18.92
N PHE A 176 1.39 10.07 17.60
CA PHE A 176 0.21 9.54 16.90
C PHE A 176 0.66 8.52 15.86
N GLY A 177 0.13 7.29 15.94
CA GLY A 177 0.35 6.27 14.92
C GLY A 177 -0.80 6.19 13.93
N LYS A 178 -0.58 5.52 12.79
CA LYS A 178 -1.61 5.23 11.76
C LYS A 178 -2.90 4.67 12.37
N ALA A 179 -2.78 3.74 13.32
CA ALA A 179 -3.93 3.12 13.99
C ALA A 179 -4.80 4.15 14.74
N THR A 180 -4.18 5.17 15.34
CA THR A 180 -4.91 6.26 16.01
C THR A 180 -5.71 7.08 15.01
N PHE A 181 -5.11 7.43 13.87
CA PHE A 181 -5.80 8.17 12.82
C PHE A 181 -6.92 7.36 12.17
N LEU A 182 -6.68 6.08 11.84
CA LEU A 182 -7.71 5.19 11.32
C LEU A 182 -8.89 5.08 12.30
N LYS A 183 -8.61 4.80 13.58
CA LYS A 183 -9.66 4.73 14.60
C LYS A 183 -10.44 6.06 14.72
N THR A 184 -9.73 7.19 14.68
CA THR A 184 -10.35 8.51 14.76
C THR A 184 -11.23 8.78 13.54
N PHE A 185 -10.75 8.40 12.35
CA PHE A 185 -11.48 8.52 11.10
C PHE A 185 -12.79 7.73 11.17
N TYR A 186 -12.73 6.42 11.45
CA TYR A 186 -13.93 5.58 11.48
C TYR A 186 -14.99 6.09 12.46
N GLN A 187 -14.57 6.59 13.63
CA GLN A 187 -15.50 7.11 14.62
C GLN A 187 -16.13 8.46 14.28
N ASN A 188 -15.54 9.21 13.34
CA ASN A 188 -15.96 10.57 13.01
C ASN A 188 -16.05 10.75 11.48
N ALA A 189 -16.30 9.68 10.74
CA ALA A 189 -16.20 9.66 9.29
C ALA A 189 -17.13 10.68 8.63
N THR A 190 -18.35 10.81 9.14
CA THR A 190 -19.34 11.82 8.69
C THR A 190 -18.83 13.25 8.90
N PHE A 191 -18.18 13.55 10.03
CA PHE A 191 -17.62 14.88 10.27
C PHE A 191 -16.38 15.15 9.40
N ILE A 192 -15.56 14.15 9.15
CA ILE A 192 -14.28 14.35 8.44
C ILE A 192 -14.50 14.40 6.92
N THR A 193 -15.31 13.51 6.36
CA THR A 193 -15.52 13.35 4.91
C THR A 193 -16.98 13.07 4.53
N GLY A 194 -17.95 13.30 5.41
CA GLY A 194 -19.36 13.10 5.09
C GLY A 194 -19.88 14.14 4.10
N SER A 195 -20.99 13.83 3.45
CA SER A 195 -21.62 14.66 2.42
C SER A 195 -22.03 16.07 2.88
N GLU A 196 -22.18 16.29 4.18
CA GLU A 196 -22.58 17.57 4.78
C GLU A 196 -21.39 18.51 5.01
N MET A 197 -20.16 18.01 4.84
CA MET A 197 -18.93 18.75 5.08
C MET A 197 -18.21 19.03 3.77
N PRO A 198 -17.61 20.22 3.60
CA PRO A 198 -16.91 20.54 2.35
C PRO A 198 -15.70 19.62 2.19
N GLY A 199 -15.62 18.92 1.05
CA GLY A 199 -14.49 18.09 0.67
C GLY A 199 -14.42 16.70 1.30
N SER A 200 -13.71 15.82 0.61
CA SER A 200 -13.35 14.46 1.01
C SER A 200 -11.84 14.27 0.96
N MET A 201 -11.30 13.35 1.75
CA MET A 201 -9.89 12.96 1.60
C MET A 201 -9.59 12.28 0.25
N ALA A 202 -10.61 11.94 -0.55
CA ALA A 202 -10.44 11.52 -1.93
C ALA A 202 -10.12 12.69 -2.89
N ASN A 203 -10.31 13.95 -2.47
CA ASN A 203 -10.07 15.16 -3.26
C ASN A 203 -8.60 15.59 -3.22
N TYR A 204 -7.74 14.88 -3.96
CA TYR A 204 -6.30 15.19 -4.04
C TYR A 204 -5.86 15.69 -5.42
N ASP A 205 -6.77 15.83 -6.39
CA ASP A 205 -6.46 16.42 -7.69
C ASP A 205 -6.26 17.94 -7.60
N ILE A 206 -5.67 18.54 -8.64
CA ILE A 206 -5.28 19.95 -8.60
C ILE A 206 -6.45 20.92 -8.39
N LEU A 207 -7.66 20.53 -8.79
CA LEU A 207 -8.86 21.37 -8.72
C LEU A 207 -9.54 21.25 -7.36
N THR A 208 -9.47 20.08 -6.72
CA THR A 208 -10.19 19.79 -5.47
C THR A 208 -9.27 19.67 -4.25
N ARG A 209 -7.94 19.81 -4.42
CA ARG A 209 -6.94 19.67 -3.35
C ARG A 209 -7.22 20.49 -2.09
N GLU A 210 -7.82 21.68 -2.22
CA GLU A 210 -8.11 22.56 -1.08
C GLU A 210 -9.20 21.96 -0.20
N GLU A 211 -10.23 21.40 -0.82
CA GLU A 211 -11.32 20.70 -0.13
C GLU A 211 -10.80 19.43 0.57
N GLY A 212 -9.92 18.67 -0.09
CA GLY A 212 -9.27 17.51 0.52
C GLY A 212 -8.35 17.88 1.68
N PHE A 213 -7.66 19.03 1.58
CA PHE A 213 -6.87 19.55 2.69
C PHE A 213 -7.76 19.92 3.89
N LEU A 214 -8.94 20.52 3.69
CA LEU A 214 -9.88 20.79 4.78
C LEU A 214 -10.33 19.50 5.48
N ALA A 215 -10.64 18.44 4.71
CA ALA A 215 -10.96 17.14 5.27
C ALA A 215 -9.80 16.56 6.10
N PHE A 216 -8.57 16.69 5.60
CA PHE A 216 -7.38 16.28 6.35
C PHE A 216 -7.18 17.07 7.64
N ILE A 217 -7.40 18.38 7.63
CA ILE A 217 -7.32 19.23 8.84
C ILE A 217 -8.38 18.81 9.87
N ARG A 218 -9.61 18.47 9.44
CA ARG A 218 -10.64 17.91 10.34
C ARG A 218 -10.17 16.62 11.00
N LEU A 219 -9.55 15.71 10.26
CA LEU A 219 -8.97 14.48 10.81
C LEU A 219 -7.90 14.77 11.87
N VAL A 220 -6.93 15.63 11.54
CA VAL A 220 -5.82 16.00 12.44
C VAL A 220 -6.36 16.66 13.71
N GLY A 221 -7.27 17.63 13.57
CA GLY A 221 -7.93 18.29 14.68
C GLY A 221 -8.65 17.28 15.57
N THR A 222 -9.46 16.38 14.99
CA THR A 222 -10.21 15.37 15.75
C THR A 222 -9.27 14.44 16.52
N ALA A 223 -8.18 13.99 15.90
CA ALA A 223 -7.18 13.14 16.55
C ALA A 223 -6.53 13.88 17.72
N TYR A 224 -6.16 15.14 17.51
CA TYR A 224 -5.58 16.01 18.53
C TYR A 224 -6.52 16.22 19.72
N PHE A 225 -7.75 16.69 19.45
CA PHE A 225 -8.75 16.97 20.48
C PHE A 225 -9.06 15.73 21.32
N LYS A 226 -9.21 14.57 20.66
CA LYS A 226 -9.49 13.31 21.36
C LYS A 226 -8.35 12.90 22.29
N LYS A 227 -7.10 13.08 21.87
CA LYS A 227 -5.94 12.75 22.71
C LYS A 227 -5.79 13.70 23.89
N HIS A 228 -6.11 14.97 23.70
CA HIS A 228 -5.94 16.03 24.69
C HIS A 228 -7.23 16.36 25.43
N GLN A 229 -8.26 15.53 25.30
CA GLN A 229 -9.60 15.77 25.85
C GLN A 229 -9.54 16.10 27.34
N THR A 230 -8.81 15.33 28.14
CA THR A 230 -8.70 15.54 29.59
C THR A 230 -8.13 16.90 29.98
N SER A 231 -7.14 17.40 29.23
CA SER A 231 -6.52 18.72 29.45
C SER A 231 -7.40 19.89 28.99
N LEU A 232 -8.34 19.62 28.07
CA LEU A 232 -9.29 20.61 27.58
C LEU A 232 -10.54 20.66 28.45
N SER A 233 -11.06 19.50 28.87
CA SER A 233 -12.20 19.41 29.79
C SER A 233 -11.95 20.12 31.12
N SER A 234 -10.73 20.06 31.65
CA SER A 234 -10.38 20.76 32.90
C SER A 234 -10.39 22.29 32.77
N LYS A 235 -10.27 22.84 31.56
CA LYS A 235 -10.31 24.29 31.32
C LYS A 235 -11.72 24.83 31.07
N TYR A 236 -12.67 23.96 30.72
CA TYR A 236 -14.06 24.32 30.39
C TYR A 236 -15.08 23.75 31.39
N ASN A 237 -14.67 23.42 32.61
CA ASN A 237 -15.60 23.36 33.75
C ASN A 237 -16.10 24.78 34.06
N VAL A 238 -16.90 25.34 33.15
CA VAL A 238 -17.84 26.41 33.47
C VAL A 238 -18.85 25.75 34.38
N GLY A 239 -18.97 26.29 35.59
CA GLY A 239 -19.83 25.76 36.64
C GLY A 239 -21.20 25.38 36.11
N THR A 240 -21.63 24.19 36.48
CA THR A 240 -23.04 23.81 36.46
C THR A 240 -23.82 24.92 37.17
N PRO A 241 -24.81 25.57 36.54
CA PRO A 241 -25.70 26.44 37.28
C PRO A 241 -26.47 25.56 38.26
N MET A 242 -26.45 25.93 39.54
CA MET A 242 -27.38 25.42 40.55
C MET A 242 -28.82 25.74 40.17
#